data_AF-A0A6N7W6I9-F1
#
_entry.id   AF-A0A6N7W6I9-F1
#
_cell.length_a   1.000
_cell.length_b   1.000
_cell.length_c   1.000
_cell.angle_alpha   90.00
_cell.angle_beta   90.00
_cell.angle_gamma   90.00
#
_symmetry.space_group_name_H-M   'P 1'
#
loop_
_entity.id
_entity.type
_entity.pdbx_description
1 polymer ?
#
loop_
_entity_poly.entity_id
_entity_poly.type
_entity_poly.pdbx_seq_one_letter_code
_entity_poly.pdbx_strand_id
1 'polypeptide(L)'
;MEYEFRQEDAYDFARFTGIEAKPKGDELFFKTCPYCRPLPTKGNIKSFSINLNSGQFKCFRASCGAEGNMLTLAKDFGFSLGNEIDEYIAPKRQFRRFKPRKEPIVPKDKAVEYLKGRGISERVAREYEITVQNGHENILVFPFFDEKGLLQFVKYRKTDYDRERDSNKEWCERDCKPVLFGMKQCRDFKRLIITEGQIDSLSVAEAGFSNAVSVPTGAKGFTWVPYCWDWVNKFEELVVFGDYEKGRVTLLDDIKQRFKKKISYIPPEYYKGCKDANEILQKYGAEAVAEAVNHAEQVPVNRVMRLADVKKVNIYEIPKLATGIRALDRYLCGGLPYGQVHIISGKRGDGKSTFASQLLVNAIEQNQRVLSYSGELPNYLFKVWIDLQIAGGKNVMQNDSISGAPSYFITNSTSERINNWYRDRAFLYDTSIIDSEKGETADLLDIIEQSIMQYGVRVILLDNLMTAIDLDSERYSDKYDQQSRFVYKLTRIALKFDVMILLVAHRRKNGYSSDMNDEVMGSGDITNYAGVILGYNRDDKLENNQRKLILTKNRLIGKLNTEGFILDYDEKSKRIFGMGDDVNRKYGWERPDNSDDTGDFEQISLGDEYDIPFD
;
A
#
# COMPACT_ATOMS: atom_id res chain seq x y z
N MET A 1 9.18 -23.74 -10.02
CA MET A 1 9.53 -22.31 -9.93
C MET A 1 8.27 -21.51 -10.14
N GLU A 2 7.93 -20.59 -9.24
CA GLU A 2 6.74 -19.75 -9.42
C GLU A 2 7.08 -18.63 -10.40
N TYR A 3 6.41 -18.62 -11.55
CA TYR A 3 6.54 -17.59 -12.56
C TYR A 3 5.43 -16.57 -12.35
N GLU A 4 5.81 -15.32 -12.15
CA GLU A 4 4.88 -14.19 -12.07
C GLU A 4 4.63 -13.67 -13.49
N PHE A 5 3.40 -13.84 -13.96
CA PHE A 5 3.01 -13.43 -15.31
C PHE A 5 3.14 -11.92 -15.49
N ARG A 6 3.79 -11.50 -16.57
CA ARG A 6 3.79 -10.12 -17.04
C ARG A 6 3.00 -10.03 -18.32
N GLN A 7 2.13 -9.02 -18.43
CA GLN A 7 1.36 -8.76 -19.65
C GLN A 7 2.25 -8.73 -20.89
N GLU A 8 3.44 -8.12 -20.79
CA GLU A 8 4.42 -8.05 -21.88
C GLU A 8 4.82 -9.44 -22.39
N ASP A 9 4.88 -10.47 -21.54
CA ASP A 9 5.28 -11.83 -21.95
C ASP A 9 4.28 -12.43 -22.95
N ALA A 10 2.99 -12.08 -22.85
CA ALA A 10 1.97 -12.50 -23.84
C ALA A 10 2.17 -11.81 -25.19
N TYR A 11 2.56 -10.52 -25.18
CA TYR A 11 2.91 -9.78 -26.40
C TYR A 11 4.21 -10.27 -27.01
N ASP A 12 5.22 -10.57 -26.19
CA ASP A 12 6.48 -11.15 -26.63
C ASP A 12 6.29 -12.53 -27.23
N PHE A 13 5.38 -13.35 -26.69
CA PHE A 13 5.02 -14.63 -27.30
C PHE A 13 4.35 -14.45 -28.68
N ALA A 14 3.51 -13.42 -28.86
CA ALA A 14 2.94 -13.08 -30.16
C ALA A 14 4.03 -12.67 -31.17
N ARG A 15 4.99 -11.84 -30.75
CA ARG A 15 6.15 -11.46 -31.56
C ARG A 15 7.00 -12.69 -31.93
N PHE A 16 7.27 -13.56 -30.95
CA PHE A 16 8.05 -14.77 -31.13
C PHE A 16 7.43 -15.75 -32.13
N THR A 17 6.11 -15.96 -32.06
CA THR A 17 5.39 -16.83 -32.99
C THR A 17 5.17 -16.19 -34.37
N GLY A 18 5.35 -14.87 -34.50
CA GLY A 18 5.09 -14.11 -35.72
C GLY A 18 3.60 -14.01 -36.06
N ILE A 19 2.71 -14.26 -35.10
CA ILE A 19 1.26 -14.25 -35.30
C ILE A 19 0.72 -12.89 -34.88
N GLU A 20 0.00 -12.21 -35.78
CA GLU A 20 -0.70 -10.97 -35.47
C GLU A 20 -1.67 -11.20 -34.30
N ALA A 21 -1.50 -10.47 -33.20
CA ALA A 21 -2.37 -10.54 -32.03
C ALA A 21 -3.00 -9.18 -31.73
N LYS A 22 -4.26 -9.17 -31.28
CA LYS A 22 -5.00 -7.94 -30.94
C LYS A 22 -5.67 -8.08 -29.58
N PRO A 23 -5.50 -7.09 -28.68
CA PRO A 23 -6.18 -7.10 -27.39
C PRO A 23 -7.68 -6.86 -27.58
N LYS A 24 -8.50 -7.50 -26.75
CA LYS A 24 -9.94 -7.25 -26.62
C LYS A 24 -10.37 -7.57 -25.19
N GLY A 25 -10.63 -6.54 -24.38
CA GLY A 25 -10.84 -6.71 -22.94
C GLY A 25 -9.58 -7.26 -22.28
N ASP A 26 -9.73 -8.23 -21.39
CA ASP A 26 -8.63 -8.88 -20.66
C ASP A 26 -7.94 -10.00 -21.45
N GLU A 27 -8.13 -10.07 -22.78
CA GLU A 27 -7.63 -11.16 -23.61
C GLU A 27 -6.82 -10.63 -24.79
N LEU A 28 -5.69 -11.27 -25.06
CA LEU A 28 -4.89 -11.08 -26.28
C LEU A 28 -5.24 -12.18 -27.30
N PHE A 29 -6.01 -11.83 -28.32
CA PHE A 29 -6.45 -12.78 -29.34
C PHE A 29 -5.46 -12.87 -30.50
N PHE A 30 -5.02 -14.09 -30.80
CA PHE A 30 -4.11 -14.39 -31.90
C PHE A 30 -4.91 -14.62 -33.19
N LYS A 31 -4.42 -14.09 -34.33
CA LYS A 31 -5.07 -14.25 -35.63
C LYS A 31 -5.29 -15.71 -35.99
N THR A 32 -4.32 -16.57 -35.69
CA THR A 32 -4.42 -18.04 -35.79
C THR A 32 -3.87 -18.68 -34.52
N CYS A 33 -4.34 -19.89 -34.20
CA CYS A 33 -3.80 -20.65 -33.07
C CYS A 33 -2.38 -21.17 -33.38
N PRO A 34 -1.39 -20.95 -32.49
CA PRO A 34 -0.01 -21.39 -32.72
C PRO A 34 0.15 -22.92 -32.73
N TYR A 35 -0.74 -23.65 -32.02
CA TYR A 35 -0.76 -25.12 -31.99
C TYR A 35 -1.32 -25.74 -33.26
N CYS A 36 -2.54 -25.38 -33.66
CA CYS A 36 -3.24 -26.05 -34.77
C CYS A 36 -3.14 -25.34 -36.13
N ARG A 37 -2.55 -24.13 -36.17
CA ARG A 37 -2.23 -23.34 -37.37
C ARG A 37 -3.25 -23.47 -38.52
N PRO A 38 -4.55 -23.20 -38.29
CA PRO A 38 -5.55 -23.33 -39.34
C PRO A 38 -5.29 -22.32 -40.48
N LEU A 39 -5.68 -22.71 -41.70
CA LEU A 39 -5.85 -21.74 -42.79
C LEU A 39 -6.85 -20.65 -42.36
N PRO A 40 -6.51 -19.35 -42.43
CA PRO A 40 -7.37 -18.29 -41.92
C PRO A 40 -8.70 -18.21 -42.69
N THR A 41 -9.81 -18.39 -41.97
CA THR A 41 -11.19 -18.18 -42.42
C THR A 41 -11.94 -17.37 -41.38
N LYS A 42 -13.07 -16.74 -41.73
CA LYS A 42 -13.86 -15.94 -40.79
C LYS A 42 -14.25 -16.69 -39.50
N GLY A 43 -14.40 -18.02 -39.56
CA GLY A 43 -14.83 -18.85 -38.43
C GLY A 43 -13.71 -19.44 -37.56
N ASN A 44 -12.43 -19.29 -37.94
CA ASN A 44 -11.31 -19.89 -37.19
C ASN A 44 -10.19 -18.89 -36.84
N ILE A 45 -10.30 -17.64 -37.30
CA ILE A 45 -9.48 -16.55 -36.79
C ILE A 45 -9.86 -16.23 -35.33
N LYS A 46 -8.91 -15.77 -34.52
CA LYS A 46 -9.14 -15.47 -33.09
C LYS A 46 -9.60 -16.68 -32.26
N SER A 47 -9.20 -17.87 -32.69
CA SER A 47 -9.52 -19.12 -32.00
C SER A 47 -8.54 -19.49 -30.88
N PHE A 48 -7.57 -18.62 -30.59
CA PHE A 48 -6.64 -18.75 -29.48
C PHE A 48 -6.48 -17.40 -28.79
N SER A 49 -6.50 -17.39 -27.46
CA SER A 49 -6.21 -16.19 -26.68
C SER A 49 -5.32 -16.51 -25.48
N ILE A 50 -4.66 -15.46 -25.00
CA ILE A 50 -3.94 -15.44 -23.71
C ILE A 50 -4.61 -14.36 -22.85
N ASN A 51 -5.00 -14.72 -21.63
CA ASN A 51 -5.56 -13.79 -20.68
C ASN A 51 -4.46 -12.84 -20.15
N LEU A 52 -4.68 -11.54 -20.27
CA LEU A 52 -3.75 -10.48 -19.88
C LEU A 52 -3.69 -10.25 -18.36
N ASN A 53 -4.52 -10.91 -17.56
CA ASN A 53 -4.44 -10.85 -16.10
C ASN A 53 -3.81 -12.11 -15.51
N SER A 54 -4.08 -13.30 -16.07
CA SER A 54 -3.63 -14.58 -15.52
C SER A 54 -2.52 -15.28 -16.32
N GLY A 55 -2.27 -14.88 -17.57
CA GLY A 55 -1.33 -15.56 -18.46
C GLY A 55 -1.78 -16.97 -18.90
N GLN A 56 -3.04 -17.33 -18.60
CA GLN A 56 -3.64 -18.57 -19.06
C GLN A 56 -4.01 -18.43 -20.54
N PHE A 57 -3.80 -19.49 -21.32
CA PHE A 57 -4.19 -19.52 -22.72
C PHE A 57 -5.20 -20.62 -22.99
N LYS A 58 -6.00 -20.42 -24.04
CA LYS A 58 -6.91 -21.45 -24.55
C LYS A 58 -7.11 -21.35 -26.04
N CYS A 59 -7.16 -22.50 -26.71
CA CYS A 59 -7.68 -22.65 -28.05
C CYS A 59 -9.15 -23.09 -28.00
N PHE A 60 -10.03 -22.30 -28.60
CA PHE A 60 -11.47 -22.54 -28.64
C PHE A 60 -11.92 -23.52 -29.72
N ARG A 61 -11.00 -24.05 -30.55
CA ARG A 61 -11.35 -25.08 -31.53
C ARG A 61 -11.49 -26.42 -30.83
N ALA A 62 -12.65 -27.05 -30.96
CA ALA A 62 -12.91 -28.40 -30.45
C ALA A 62 -11.86 -29.43 -30.92
N SER A 63 -11.32 -29.27 -32.14
CA SER A 63 -10.29 -30.16 -32.68
C SER A 63 -8.87 -29.90 -32.15
N CYS A 64 -8.63 -28.82 -31.41
CA CYS A 64 -7.32 -28.49 -30.85
C CYS A 64 -7.33 -28.53 -29.32
N GLY A 65 -8.25 -27.79 -28.68
CA GLY A 65 -8.44 -27.80 -27.23
C GLY A 65 -7.24 -27.41 -26.38
N ALA A 66 -6.13 -26.95 -26.99
CA ALA A 66 -4.91 -26.63 -26.25
C ALA A 66 -5.16 -25.55 -25.21
N GLU A 67 -4.80 -25.80 -23.97
CA GLU A 67 -4.93 -24.88 -22.85
C GLU A 67 -3.75 -25.03 -21.89
N GLY A 68 -3.47 -23.97 -21.13
CA GLY A 68 -2.34 -23.95 -20.21
C GLY A 68 -2.01 -22.53 -19.77
N ASN A 69 -0.75 -22.30 -19.43
CA ASN A 69 -0.23 -20.99 -19.04
C ASN A 69 1.07 -20.67 -19.81
N MET A 70 1.67 -19.52 -19.51
CA MET A 70 2.93 -19.13 -20.16
C MET A 70 4.07 -20.15 -20.00
N LEU A 71 4.19 -20.85 -18.87
CA LEU A 71 5.20 -21.90 -18.70
C LEU A 71 5.01 -23.05 -19.69
N THR A 72 3.75 -23.42 -19.95
CA THR A 72 3.40 -24.41 -20.97
C THR A 72 3.77 -23.90 -22.36
N LEU A 73 3.49 -22.64 -22.70
CA LEU A 73 3.89 -22.05 -23.99
C LEU A 73 5.41 -21.99 -24.17
N ALA A 74 6.13 -21.59 -23.13
CA ALA A 74 7.59 -21.58 -23.10
C ALA A 74 8.16 -22.96 -23.41
N LYS A 75 7.62 -23.99 -22.75
CA LYS A 75 8.01 -25.38 -22.98
C LYS A 75 7.69 -25.87 -24.38
N ASP A 76 6.46 -25.66 -24.86
CA ASP A 76 5.95 -26.25 -26.09
C ASP A 76 6.56 -25.60 -27.34
N PHE A 77 6.83 -24.30 -27.28
CA PHE A 77 7.34 -23.53 -28.43
C PHE A 77 8.81 -23.12 -28.29
N GLY A 78 9.46 -23.40 -27.16
CA GLY A 78 10.82 -22.93 -26.88
C GLY A 78 10.91 -21.41 -26.69
N PHE A 79 9.81 -20.78 -26.27
CA PHE A 79 9.76 -19.35 -25.96
C PHE A 79 10.45 -19.07 -24.62
N SER A 80 11.19 -17.96 -24.54
CA SER A 80 11.95 -17.59 -23.35
C SER A 80 11.09 -16.76 -22.39
N LEU A 81 11.02 -17.18 -21.13
CA LEU A 81 10.46 -16.41 -20.02
C LEU A 81 11.55 -15.85 -19.08
N GLY A 82 12.79 -15.86 -19.57
CA GLY A 82 13.97 -15.46 -18.82
C GLY A 82 14.85 -16.65 -18.43
N ASN A 83 16.15 -16.37 -18.30
CA ASN A 83 17.20 -17.38 -18.18
C ASN A 83 16.97 -18.41 -17.06
N GLU A 84 16.44 -18.00 -15.91
CA GLU A 84 16.21 -18.92 -14.78
C GLU A 84 15.03 -19.87 -15.01
N ILE A 85 13.91 -19.34 -15.53
CA ILE A 85 12.70 -20.12 -15.81
C ILE A 85 12.95 -21.10 -16.95
N ASP A 86 13.61 -20.64 -18.02
CA ASP A 86 13.95 -21.46 -19.17
C ASP A 86 14.83 -22.64 -18.75
N GLU A 87 15.83 -22.37 -17.90
CA GLU A 87 16.75 -23.39 -17.41
C GLU A 87 16.09 -24.38 -16.44
N TYR A 88 15.04 -23.96 -15.71
CA TYR A 88 14.22 -24.86 -14.89
C TYR A 88 13.33 -25.77 -15.75
N ILE A 89 12.63 -25.22 -16.74
CA ILE A 89 11.69 -25.96 -17.59
C ILE A 89 12.43 -26.93 -18.51
N ALA A 90 13.52 -26.47 -19.12
CA ALA A 90 14.29 -27.18 -20.11
C ALA A 90 15.78 -26.84 -19.91
N PRO A 91 16.49 -27.52 -18.98
CA PRO A 91 17.90 -27.24 -18.72
C PRO A 91 18.73 -27.49 -19.99
N LYS A 92 19.21 -26.41 -20.60
CA LYS A 92 20.01 -26.45 -21.84
C LYS A 92 21.49 -26.53 -21.52
N ARG A 93 21.92 -26.07 -20.35
CA ARG A 93 23.34 -26.06 -19.96
C ARG A 93 23.82 -27.48 -19.68
N GLN A 94 24.87 -27.88 -20.38
CA GLN A 94 25.60 -29.10 -20.07
C GLN A 94 26.67 -28.79 -19.06
N PHE A 95 26.60 -29.47 -17.91
CA PHE A 95 27.60 -29.36 -16.87
C PHE A 95 28.59 -30.52 -16.94
N ARG A 96 29.82 -30.23 -16.50
CA ARG A 96 30.87 -31.21 -16.28
C ARG A 96 30.35 -32.32 -15.37
N ARG A 97 30.55 -33.57 -15.79
CA ARG A 97 30.26 -34.75 -14.97
C ARG A 97 31.48 -35.16 -14.19
N PHE A 98 31.33 -35.29 -12.88
CA PHE A 98 32.36 -35.87 -12.02
C PHE A 98 32.18 -37.39 -11.95
N LYS A 99 33.30 -38.13 -11.92
CA LYS A 99 33.25 -39.57 -11.69
C LYS A 99 32.75 -39.82 -10.27
N PRO A 100 31.74 -40.70 -10.07
CA PRO A 100 31.32 -41.09 -8.73
C PRO A 100 32.52 -41.63 -7.95
N ARG A 101 32.70 -41.14 -6.72
CA ARG A 101 33.73 -41.65 -5.82
C ARG A 101 33.17 -42.84 -5.05
N LYS A 102 34.00 -43.87 -4.87
CA LYS A 102 33.67 -45.02 -4.02
C LYS A 102 33.84 -44.70 -2.53
N GLU A 103 34.78 -43.81 -2.22
CA GLU A 103 35.14 -43.44 -0.85
C GLU A 103 35.04 -41.91 -0.66
N PRO A 104 34.63 -41.44 0.54
CA PRO A 104 34.62 -40.01 0.88
C PRO A 104 36.00 -39.37 0.77
N ILE A 105 36.05 -38.06 0.51
CA ILE A 105 37.30 -37.30 0.57
C ILE A 105 37.75 -37.19 2.03
N VAL A 106 38.95 -37.69 2.32
CA VAL A 106 39.57 -37.51 3.63
C VAL A 106 40.20 -36.12 3.71
N PRO A 107 39.85 -35.29 4.70
CA PRO A 107 40.52 -34.02 4.96
C PRO A 107 42.01 -34.22 5.22
N LYS A 108 42.84 -33.40 4.58
CA LYS A 108 44.27 -33.31 4.91
C LYS A 108 44.46 -32.40 6.12
N ASP A 109 45.57 -32.60 6.84
CA ASP A 109 45.88 -31.87 8.08
C ASP A 109 45.81 -30.34 7.91
N LYS A 110 46.27 -29.81 6.78
CA LYS A 110 46.23 -28.38 6.47
C LYS A 110 44.80 -27.81 6.35
N ALA A 111 43.86 -28.59 5.85
CA ALA A 111 42.45 -28.19 5.82
C ALA A 111 41.88 -28.12 7.23
N VAL A 112 42.19 -29.13 8.05
CA VAL A 112 41.75 -29.23 9.44
C VAL A 112 42.35 -28.10 10.28
N GLU A 113 43.64 -27.81 10.11
CA GLU A 113 44.35 -26.70 10.77
C GLU A 113 43.67 -25.36 10.47
N TYR A 114 43.39 -25.07 9.21
CA TYR A 114 42.69 -23.85 8.80
C TYR A 114 41.28 -23.75 9.41
N LEU A 115 40.50 -24.83 9.34
CA LEU A 115 39.13 -24.85 9.87
C LEU A 115 39.09 -24.73 11.39
N LYS A 116 40.03 -25.37 12.11
CA LYS A 116 40.19 -25.18 13.56
C LYS A 116 40.47 -23.72 13.91
N GLY A 117 41.28 -23.02 13.12
CA GLY A 117 41.50 -21.58 13.24
C GLY A 117 40.25 -20.73 12.99
N ARG A 118 39.20 -21.30 12.38
CA ARG A 118 37.88 -20.68 12.19
C ARG A 118 36.84 -21.16 13.20
N GLY A 119 37.24 -21.91 14.22
CA GLY A 119 36.34 -22.49 15.23
C GLY A 119 35.58 -23.74 14.77
N ILE A 120 35.92 -24.31 13.61
CA ILE A 120 35.24 -25.46 13.02
C ILE A 120 36.04 -26.73 13.32
N SER A 121 35.36 -27.75 13.85
CA SER A 121 35.99 -29.00 14.29
C SER A 121 36.41 -29.89 13.12
N GLU A 122 37.33 -30.80 13.40
CA GLU A 122 37.73 -31.86 12.45
C GLU A 122 36.55 -32.77 12.09
N ARG A 123 35.60 -32.97 13.01
CA ARG A 123 34.36 -33.73 12.77
C ARG A 123 33.59 -33.11 11.60
N VAL A 124 33.34 -31.80 11.66
CA VAL A 124 32.63 -31.08 10.59
C VAL A 124 33.45 -31.06 9.30
N ALA A 125 34.77 -30.87 9.38
CA ALA A 125 35.65 -30.96 8.20
C ALA A 125 35.53 -32.31 7.48
N ARG A 126 35.49 -33.42 8.23
CA ARG A 126 35.31 -34.79 7.70
C ARG A 126 33.91 -35.00 7.14
N GLU A 127 32.88 -34.56 7.85
CA GLU A 127 31.48 -34.71 7.43
C GLU A 127 31.16 -33.99 6.11
N TYR A 128 31.78 -32.84 5.88
CA TYR A 128 31.64 -32.05 4.66
C TYR A 128 32.75 -32.31 3.62
N GLU A 129 33.64 -33.26 3.89
CA GLU A 129 34.69 -33.70 2.96
C GLU A 129 35.63 -32.55 2.51
N ILE A 130 35.87 -31.56 3.39
CA ILE A 130 36.70 -30.39 3.11
C ILE A 130 38.18 -30.79 3.12
N THR A 131 38.91 -30.40 2.09
CA THR A 131 40.33 -30.74 1.96
C THR A 131 41.14 -29.59 1.34
N VAL A 132 42.44 -29.80 1.10
CA VAL A 132 43.27 -28.87 0.31
C VAL A 132 43.68 -29.50 -1.02
N GLN A 133 43.89 -28.65 -2.02
CA GLN A 133 44.26 -29.10 -3.37
C GLN A 133 45.58 -29.90 -3.35
N ASN A 134 45.69 -30.92 -4.20
CA ASN A 134 46.94 -31.68 -4.33
C ASN A 134 48.05 -30.76 -4.84
N GLY A 135 49.20 -30.77 -4.15
CA GLY A 135 50.34 -29.91 -4.48
C GLY A 135 50.22 -28.45 -4.02
N HIS A 136 49.07 -28.02 -3.47
CA HIS A 136 48.83 -26.65 -3.03
C HIS A 136 48.10 -26.64 -1.68
N GLU A 137 48.86 -26.63 -0.59
CA GLU A 137 48.32 -26.69 0.78
C GLU A 137 47.59 -25.41 1.20
N ASN A 138 47.84 -24.29 0.51
CA ASN A 138 47.18 -23.00 0.78
C ASN A 138 45.86 -22.82 0.02
N ILE A 139 45.39 -23.84 -0.70
CA ILE A 139 44.13 -23.79 -1.46
C ILE A 139 43.15 -24.78 -0.84
N LEU A 140 42.20 -24.25 -0.08
CA LEU A 140 41.09 -25.00 0.51
C LEU A 140 40.05 -25.34 -0.57
N VAL A 141 39.51 -26.55 -0.50
CA VAL A 141 38.57 -27.12 -1.47
C VAL A 141 37.25 -27.43 -0.78
N PHE A 142 36.18 -26.83 -1.27
CA PHE A 142 34.80 -27.09 -0.88
C PHE A 142 34.10 -27.92 -1.96
N PRO A 143 33.91 -29.23 -1.74
CA PRO A 143 33.08 -30.06 -2.61
C PRO A 143 31.59 -29.88 -2.30
N PHE A 144 30.78 -29.73 -3.33
CA PHE A 144 29.33 -29.59 -3.23
C PHE A 144 28.67 -30.84 -3.81
N PHE A 145 27.97 -31.55 -2.95
CA PHE A 145 27.25 -32.76 -3.31
C PHE A 145 25.75 -32.46 -3.40
N ASP A 146 25.05 -33.12 -4.32
CA ASP A 146 23.58 -33.11 -4.32
C ASP A 146 22.99 -34.00 -3.21
N GLU A 147 21.65 -34.05 -3.13
CA GLU A 147 20.91 -34.87 -2.16
C GLU A 147 21.22 -36.38 -2.25
N LYS A 148 21.79 -36.85 -3.37
CA LYS A 148 22.17 -38.26 -3.59
C LYS A 148 23.65 -38.52 -3.30
N GLY A 149 24.38 -37.50 -2.85
CA GLY A 149 25.80 -37.59 -2.57
C GLY A 149 26.70 -37.56 -3.81
N LEU A 150 26.19 -37.13 -4.97
CA LEU A 150 27.00 -36.98 -6.18
C LEU A 150 27.64 -35.59 -6.22
N LEU A 151 28.94 -35.52 -6.53
CA LEU A 151 29.67 -34.26 -6.65
C LEU A 151 29.19 -33.47 -7.88
N GLN A 152 28.72 -32.25 -7.68
CA GLN A 152 28.16 -31.38 -8.72
C GLN A 152 28.96 -30.09 -8.92
N PHE A 153 29.56 -29.57 -7.85
CA PHE A 153 30.28 -28.30 -7.86
C PHE A 153 31.52 -28.34 -6.95
N VAL A 154 32.56 -27.61 -7.32
CA VAL A 154 33.79 -27.49 -6.52
C VAL A 154 34.18 -26.04 -6.46
N LYS A 155 34.38 -25.54 -5.24
CA LYS A 155 34.84 -24.19 -4.98
C LYS A 155 36.19 -24.22 -4.28
N TYR A 156 37.04 -23.29 -4.63
CA TYR A 156 38.39 -23.13 -4.10
C TYR A 156 38.48 -21.81 -3.35
N ARG A 157 39.25 -21.81 -2.26
CA ARG A 157 39.54 -20.62 -1.47
C ARG A 157 41.00 -20.59 -1.10
N LYS A 158 41.63 -19.45 -1.33
CA LYS A 158 43.00 -19.21 -0.91
C LYS A 158 43.03 -18.88 0.59
N THR A 159 43.79 -19.66 1.37
CA THR A 159 43.83 -19.52 2.84
C THR A 159 44.73 -18.37 3.29
N ASP A 160 45.72 -18.00 2.46
CA ASP A 160 46.71 -16.94 2.63
C ASP A 160 46.46 -15.74 1.68
N TYR A 161 45.19 -15.47 1.35
CA TYR A 161 44.81 -14.40 0.42
C TYR A 161 45.31 -13.02 0.89
N ASP A 162 46.00 -12.33 -0.01
CA ASP A 162 46.43 -10.95 0.15
C ASP A 162 45.91 -10.10 -1.02
N ARG A 163 45.14 -9.04 -0.71
CA ARG A 163 44.50 -8.19 -1.73
C ARG A 163 45.50 -7.44 -2.61
N GLU A 164 46.73 -7.22 -2.14
CA GLU A 164 47.77 -6.55 -2.92
C GLU A 164 48.47 -7.50 -3.91
N ARG A 165 48.48 -8.81 -3.61
CA ARG A 165 49.22 -9.82 -4.38
C ARG A 165 48.31 -10.70 -5.23
N ASP A 166 47.08 -10.91 -4.78
CA ASP A 166 46.17 -11.89 -5.34
C ASP A 166 44.97 -11.27 -6.02
N SER A 167 44.67 -11.78 -7.21
CA SER A 167 43.51 -11.35 -7.99
C SER A 167 42.19 -11.74 -7.33
N ASN A 168 42.08 -12.98 -6.85
CA ASN A 168 40.83 -13.51 -6.32
C ASN A 168 41.06 -14.31 -5.03
N LYS A 169 40.19 -14.11 -4.04
CA LYS A 169 40.17 -14.89 -2.79
C LYS A 169 39.55 -16.27 -2.97
N GLU A 170 38.53 -16.35 -3.84
CA GLU A 170 37.75 -17.55 -4.11
C GLU A 170 37.45 -17.69 -5.59
N TRP A 171 37.40 -18.91 -6.09
CA TRP A 171 36.99 -19.22 -7.46
C TRP A 171 36.34 -20.60 -7.53
N CYS A 172 35.68 -20.90 -8.64
CA CYS A 172 34.98 -22.16 -8.83
C CYS A 172 35.59 -22.95 -9.99
N GLU A 173 35.49 -24.26 -9.91
CA GLU A 173 35.80 -25.15 -11.03
C GLU A 173 34.86 -24.85 -12.21
N ARG A 174 35.40 -24.85 -13.44
CA ARG A 174 34.64 -24.47 -14.63
C ARG A 174 33.53 -25.47 -14.95
N ASP A 175 32.46 -24.97 -15.55
CA ASP A 175 31.32 -25.75 -16.07
C ASP A 175 30.66 -26.68 -15.04
N CYS A 176 30.71 -26.31 -13.76
CA CYS A 176 30.05 -27.06 -12.69
C CYS A 176 28.58 -26.70 -12.52
N LYS A 177 27.76 -27.68 -12.13
CA LYS A 177 26.32 -27.48 -11.88
C LYS A 177 26.14 -26.74 -10.55
N PRO A 178 25.60 -25.51 -10.52
CA PRO A 178 25.49 -24.74 -9.29
C PRO A 178 24.42 -25.37 -8.40
N VAL A 179 24.86 -25.98 -7.30
CA VAL A 179 24.01 -26.53 -6.25
C VAL A 179 24.36 -25.87 -4.92
N LEU A 180 23.55 -26.08 -3.89
CA LEU A 180 23.83 -25.58 -2.55
C LEU A 180 24.90 -26.43 -1.86
N PHE A 181 25.81 -25.79 -1.13
CA PHE A 181 26.76 -26.51 -0.28
C PHE A 181 26.01 -27.09 0.92
N GLY A 182 26.28 -28.33 1.31
CA GLY A 182 25.64 -28.96 2.48
C GLY A 182 24.35 -29.73 2.21
N MET A 183 23.88 -29.81 0.95
CA MET A 183 22.64 -30.56 0.63
C MET A 183 22.69 -32.02 1.05
N LYS A 184 23.86 -32.67 0.91
CA LYS A 184 24.10 -34.07 1.31
C LYS A 184 23.93 -34.30 2.82
N GLN A 185 24.21 -33.30 3.64
CA GLN A 185 24.22 -33.39 5.10
C GLN A 185 22.85 -33.10 5.73
N CYS A 186 21.96 -32.44 4.99
CA CYS A 186 20.62 -32.13 5.47
C CYS A 186 19.83 -33.41 5.79
N ARG A 187 19.15 -33.40 6.93
CA ARG A 187 18.32 -34.48 7.47
C ARG A 187 16.97 -33.89 7.83
N ASP A 188 15.90 -34.64 7.60
CA ASP A 188 14.54 -34.10 7.72
C ASP A 188 14.28 -32.88 6.82
N PHE A 189 13.02 -32.58 6.57
CA PHE A 189 12.60 -31.45 5.74
C PHE A 189 11.81 -30.43 6.56
N LYS A 190 12.17 -30.23 7.83
CA LYS A 190 11.47 -29.26 8.68
C LYS A 190 11.97 -27.85 8.45
N ARG A 191 13.25 -27.61 8.68
CA ARG A 191 13.86 -26.28 8.64
C ARG A 191 15.16 -26.32 7.84
N LEU A 192 15.31 -25.43 6.85
CA LEU A 192 16.53 -25.23 6.09
C LEU A 192 17.15 -23.87 6.45
N ILE A 193 18.39 -23.86 6.90
CA ILE A 193 19.15 -22.63 7.23
C ILE A 193 20.06 -22.30 6.06
N ILE A 194 19.83 -21.14 5.43
CA ILE A 194 20.55 -20.69 4.25
C ILE A 194 21.50 -19.56 4.65
N THR A 195 22.79 -19.77 4.39
CA THR A 195 23.88 -18.82 4.66
C THR A 195 24.52 -18.32 3.36
N GLU A 196 25.30 -17.25 3.44
CA GLU A 196 25.99 -16.70 2.27
C GLU A 196 27.28 -17.47 1.92
N GLY A 197 28.14 -17.72 2.92
CA GLY A 197 29.43 -18.38 2.73
C GLY A 197 29.47 -19.83 3.20
N GLN A 198 30.40 -20.60 2.64
CA GLN A 198 30.60 -22.01 3.01
C GLN A 198 31.03 -22.14 4.48
N ILE A 199 31.89 -21.24 4.96
CA ILE A 199 32.36 -21.25 6.35
C ILE A 199 31.20 -20.93 7.31
N ASP A 200 30.24 -20.09 6.91
CA ASP A 200 29.07 -19.75 7.72
C ASP A 200 28.15 -20.96 7.87
N SER A 201 27.87 -21.66 6.76
CA SER A 201 27.15 -22.94 6.77
C SER A 201 27.83 -23.97 7.67
N LEU A 202 29.16 -24.07 7.63
CA LEU A 202 29.92 -24.96 8.52
C LEU A 202 29.84 -24.51 9.98
N SER A 203 29.77 -23.20 10.24
CA SER A 203 29.66 -22.65 11.59
C SER A 203 28.30 -22.98 12.22
N VAL A 204 27.23 -22.92 11.42
CA VAL A 204 25.89 -23.37 11.83
C VAL A 204 25.85 -24.90 12.04
N ALA A 205 26.58 -25.66 11.21
CA ALA A 205 26.71 -27.11 11.40
C ALA A 205 27.51 -27.48 12.67
N GLU A 206 28.55 -26.71 13.00
CA GLU A 206 29.29 -26.84 14.25
C GLU A 206 28.39 -26.58 15.46
N ALA A 207 27.45 -25.64 15.34
CA ALA A 207 26.42 -25.35 16.34
C ALA A 207 25.32 -26.42 16.48
N GLY A 208 25.40 -27.52 15.73
CA GLY A 208 24.52 -28.68 15.86
C GLY A 208 23.35 -28.75 14.89
N PHE A 209 23.27 -27.85 13.90
CA PHE A 209 22.20 -27.85 12.91
C PHE A 209 22.65 -28.51 11.59
N SER A 210 22.17 -29.72 11.32
CA SER A 210 22.51 -30.46 10.09
C SER A 210 21.92 -29.86 8.82
N ASN A 211 20.84 -29.09 8.92
CA ASN A 211 20.15 -28.50 7.77
C ASN A 211 20.68 -27.11 7.43
N ALA A 212 22.01 -26.98 7.45
CA ALA A 212 22.70 -25.75 7.10
C ALA A 212 23.30 -25.85 5.70
N VAL A 213 22.98 -24.87 4.86
CA VAL A 213 23.50 -24.77 3.50
C VAL A 213 24.07 -23.38 3.22
N SER A 214 24.93 -23.28 2.20
CA SER A 214 25.34 -21.99 1.64
C SER A 214 25.14 -21.92 0.14
N VAL A 215 24.91 -20.69 -0.35
CA VAL A 215 24.83 -20.41 -1.78
C VAL A 215 26.22 -20.54 -2.45
N PRO A 216 26.31 -21.06 -3.69
CA PRO A 216 27.60 -21.38 -4.30
C PRO A 216 28.47 -20.16 -4.65
N THR A 217 27.85 -19.03 -5.01
CA THR A 217 28.54 -17.84 -5.54
C THR A 217 28.19 -16.55 -4.78
N GLY A 218 27.91 -16.66 -3.48
CA GLY A 218 27.62 -15.52 -2.59
C GLY A 218 26.26 -14.85 -2.83
N ALA A 219 26.01 -13.70 -2.21
CA ALA A 219 24.69 -13.04 -2.18
C ALA A 219 24.05 -12.73 -3.53
N LYS A 220 24.84 -12.61 -4.61
CA LYS A 220 24.35 -12.27 -5.95
C LYS A 220 24.17 -13.48 -6.87
N GLY A 221 24.52 -14.67 -6.37
CA GLY A 221 24.62 -15.89 -7.16
C GLY A 221 23.41 -16.80 -7.04
N PHE A 222 22.26 -16.44 -7.61
CA PHE A 222 21.03 -17.27 -7.59
C PHE A 222 20.94 -18.29 -8.73
N THR A 223 22.04 -18.54 -9.44
CA THR A 223 22.09 -19.50 -10.54
C THR A 223 21.80 -20.94 -10.12
N TRP A 224 21.82 -21.24 -8.82
CA TRP A 224 21.47 -22.54 -8.25
C TRP A 224 19.96 -22.78 -8.17
N VAL A 225 19.14 -21.72 -8.14
CA VAL A 225 17.70 -21.81 -7.89
C VAL A 225 17.01 -22.77 -8.87
N PRO A 226 17.24 -22.72 -10.20
CA PRO A 226 16.65 -23.69 -11.13
C PRO A 226 16.97 -25.15 -10.81
N TYR A 227 18.14 -25.42 -10.23
CA TYR A 227 18.61 -26.79 -10.03
C TYR A 227 18.32 -27.36 -8.64
N CYS A 228 18.05 -26.50 -7.66
CA CYS A 228 17.67 -26.92 -6.30
C CYS A 228 16.24 -26.53 -5.92
N TRP A 229 15.45 -25.93 -6.82
CA TRP A 229 14.09 -25.47 -6.53
C TRP A 229 13.23 -26.53 -5.87
N ASP A 230 13.12 -27.71 -6.49
CA ASP A 230 12.26 -28.78 -5.99
C ASP A 230 12.75 -29.30 -4.64
N TRP A 231 14.07 -29.31 -4.43
CA TRP A 231 14.68 -29.75 -3.18
C TRP A 231 14.42 -28.77 -2.03
N VAL A 232 14.66 -27.47 -2.24
CA VAL A 232 14.36 -26.44 -1.23
C VAL A 232 12.87 -26.44 -0.89
N ASN A 233 12.00 -26.75 -1.86
CA ASN A 233 10.57 -26.79 -1.61
C ASN A 233 10.08 -27.98 -0.79
N LYS A 234 10.92 -28.98 -0.53
CA LYS A 234 10.61 -30.06 0.42
C LYS A 234 10.54 -29.52 1.85
N PHE A 235 11.27 -28.45 2.20
CA PHE A 235 11.34 -27.91 3.55
C PHE A 235 10.09 -27.12 3.97
N GLU A 236 9.66 -27.23 5.23
CA GLU A 236 8.52 -26.48 5.79
C GLU A 236 8.87 -25.00 6.04
N GLU A 237 10.07 -24.73 6.56
CA GLU A 237 10.58 -23.41 6.92
C GLU A 237 11.95 -23.14 6.31
N LEU A 238 12.16 -21.91 5.81
CA LEU A 238 13.46 -21.40 5.39
C LEU A 238 13.92 -20.34 6.40
N VAL A 239 15.11 -20.52 6.97
CA VAL A 239 15.75 -19.54 7.86
C VAL A 239 16.92 -18.90 7.12
N VAL A 240 16.89 -17.59 6.95
CA VAL A 240 17.96 -16.83 6.30
C VAL A 240 18.94 -16.34 7.36
N PHE A 241 20.17 -16.84 7.29
CA PHE A 241 21.31 -16.42 8.10
C PHE A 241 22.41 -15.88 7.17
N GLY A 242 22.07 -14.80 6.45
CA GLY A 242 22.99 -14.08 5.59
C GLY A 242 23.95 -13.18 6.37
N ASP A 243 24.79 -12.44 5.66
CA ASP A 243 25.67 -11.43 6.26
C ASP A 243 24.80 -10.25 6.75
N TYR A 244 25.09 -9.76 7.95
CA TYR A 244 24.51 -8.51 8.45
C TYR A 244 25.43 -7.34 8.12
N GLU A 245 25.08 -6.58 7.08
CA GLU A 245 25.84 -5.43 6.63
C GLU A 245 24.90 -4.27 6.28
N LYS A 246 25.32 -3.03 6.61
CA LYS A 246 24.57 -1.81 6.26
C LYS A 246 23.11 -1.83 6.76
N GLY A 247 22.86 -2.42 7.93
CA GLY A 247 21.54 -2.48 8.56
C GLY A 247 20.58 -3.50 7.96
N ARG A 248 21.05 -4.43 7.11
CA ARG A 248 20.22 -5.46 6.48
C ARG A 248 20.89 -6.82 6.49
N VAL A 249 20.07 -7.87 6.48
CA VAL A 249 20.51 -9.26 6.30
C VAL A 249 20.53 -9.56 4.80
N THR A 250 21.68 -9.98 4.26
CA THR A 250 21.78 -10.39 2.84
C THR A 250 20.92 -11.62 2.55
N LEU A 251 20.64 -11.89 1.26
CA LEU A 251 19.77 -12.97 0.77
C LEU A 251 18.28 -12.89 1.15
N LEU A 252 17.91 -12.15 2.20
CA LEU A 252 16.55 -12.17 2.76
C LEU A 252 15.48 -11.76 1.75
N ASP A 253 15.66 -10.63 1.08
CA ASP A 253 14.68 -10.11 0.12
C ASP A 253 14.55 -11.01 -1.11
N ASP A 254 15.67 -11.53 -1.62
CA ASP A 254 15.66 -12.47 -2.75
C ASP A 254 14.97 -13.79 -2.41
N ILE A 255 15.22 -14.36 -1.22
CA ILE A 255 14.56 -15.58 -0.75
C ILE A 255 13.05 -15.33 -0.56
N LYS A 256 12.66 -14.19 0.02
CA LYS A 256 11.25 -13.77 0.17
C LYS A 256 10.54 -13.62 -1.16
N GLN A 257 11.21 -13.07 -2.16
CA GLN A 257 10.64 -12.89 -3.49
C GLN A 257 10.42 -14.24 -4.18
N ARG A 258 11.37 -15.17 -4.02
CA ARG A 258 11.42 -16.42 -4.78
C ARG A 258 10.66 -17.58 -4.15
N PHE A 259 10.58 -17.67 -2.82
CA PHE A 259 9.96 -18.80 -2.14
C PHE A 259 8.73 -18.35 -1.35
N LYS A 260 7.55 -18.93 -1.65
CA LYS A 260 6.30 -18.69 -0.90
C LYS A 260 6.15 -19.69 0.24
N LYS A 261 7.03 -19.59 1.23
CA LYS A 261 7.05 -20.48 2.40
C LYS A 261 7.12 -19.67 3.68
N LYS A 262 7.05 -20.37 4.82
CA LYS A 262 7.41 -19.78 6.10
C LYS A 262 8.90 -19.40 6.03
N ILE A 263 9.16 -18.10 6.00
CA ILE A 263 10.51 -17.55 5.96
C ILE A 263 10.77 -16.83 7.27
N SER A 264 11.89 -17.19 7.88
CA SER A 264 12.40 -16.56 9.08
C SER A 264 13.80 -16.02 8.80
N TYR A 265 14.27 -15.08 9.63
CA TYR A 265 15.60 -14.49 9.53
C TYR A 265 16.19 -14.32 10.92
N ILE A 266 17.51 -14.21 11.00
CA ILE A 266 18.18 -13.90 12.27
C ILE A 266 18.01 -12.41 12.55
N PRO A 267 17.41 -12.00 13.68
CA PRO A 267 17.29 -10.59 14.03
C PRO A 267 18.67 -9.95 14.30
N PRO A 268 18.84 -8.64 14.00
CA PRO A 268 20.12 -7.93 14.16
C PRO A 268 20.79 -8.07 15.54
N GLU A 269 20.01 -8.10 16.61
CA GLU A 269 20.48 -8.24 17.99
C GLU A 269 21.21 -9.56 18.23
N TYR A 270 20.84 -10.64 17.53
CA TYR A 270 21.48 -11.95 17.64
C TYR A 270 22.78 -12.06 16.83
N TYR A 271 23.10 -11.07 15.98
CA TYR A 271 24.44 -10.98 15.40
C TYR A 271 25.49 -10.51 16.40
N LYS A 272 25.10 -9.91 17.54
CA LYS A 272 26.02 -9.47 18.61
C LYS A 272 27.19 -8.59 18.09
N GLY A 273 26.89 -7.75 17.10
CA GLY A 273 27.86 -6.87 16.43
C GLY A 273 28.83 -7.58 15.47
N CYS A 274 28.63 -8.86 15.19
CA CYS A 274 29.36 -9.61 14.17
C CYS A 274 28.72 -9.45 12.80
N LYS A 275 29.51 -9.70 11.76
CA LYS A 275 29.04 -9.67 10.38
C LYS A 275 28.29 -10.95 9.99
N ASP A 276 28.82 -12.11 10.32
CA ASP A 276 28.36 -13.41 9.82
C ASP A 276 28.39 -14.50 10.90
N ALA A 277 27.89 -15.69 10.58
CA ALA A 277 27.82 -16.80 11.54
C ALA A 277 29.21 -17.26 12.00
N ASN A 278 30.24 -17.17 11.15
CA ASN A 278 31.59 -17.57 11.52
C ASN A 278 32.24 -16.60 12.50
N GLU A 279 32.00 -15.30 12.37
CA GLU A 279 32.45 -14.32 13.35
C GLU A 279 31.78 -14.52 14.71
N ILE A 280 30.48 -14.86 14.73
CA ILE A 280 29.78 -15.22 15.97
C ILE A 280 30.42 -16.46 16.60
N LEU A 281 30.68 -17.50 15.81
CA LEU A 281 31.32 -18.73 16.28
C LEU A 281 32.70 -18.46 16.89
N GLN A 282 33.54 -17.67 16.22
CA GLN A 282 34.90 -17.38 16.69
C GLN A 282 34.92 -16.53 17.97
N LYS A 283 34.01 -15.55 18.11
CA LYS A 283 34.00 -14.65 19.27
C LYS A 283 33.23 -15.21 20.47
N TYR A 284 32.13 -15.92 20.23
CA TYR A 284 31.16 -16.28 21.27
C TYR A 284 30.86 -17.78 21.33
N GLY A 285 31.43 -18.60 20.43
CA GLY A 285 31.28 -20.05 20.45
C GLY A 285 30.01 -20.57 19.79
N ALA A 286 29.90 -21.90 19.74
CA ALA A 286 28.84 -22.62 19.05
C ALA A 286 27.44 -22.39 19.68
N GLU A 287 27.38 -22.20 21.00
CA GLU A 287 26.13 -21.91 21.72
C GLU A 287 25.49 -20.58 21.27
N ALA A 288 26.30 -19.55 21.00
CA ALA A 288 25.80 -18.27 20.51
C ALA A 288 25.23 -18.35 19.09
N VAL A 289 25.84 -19.17 18.23
CA VAL A 289 25.30 -19.45 16.89
C VAL A 289 23.98 -20.21 17.00
N ALA A 290 23.88 -21.18 17.91
CA ALA A 290 22.65 -21.91 18.15
C ALA A 290 21.53 -21.03 18.73
N GLU A 291 21.88 -20.14 19.65
CA GLU A 291 20.97 -19.14 20.20
C GLU A 291 20.39 -18.26 19.08
N ALA A 292 21.24 -17.76 18.17
CA ALA A 292 20.79 -16.96 17.04
C ALA A 292 19.79 -17.70 16.16
N VAL A 293 20.09 -18.95 15.78
CA VAL A 293 19.20 -19.78 14.94
C VAL A 293 17.88 -20.11 15.64
N ASN A 294 17.89 -20.34 16.95
CA ASN A 294 16.69 -20.65 17.72
C ASN A 294 15.76 -19.44 17.88
N HIS A 295 16.31 -18.23 17.88
CA HIS A 295 15.56 -16.97 17.94
C HIS A 295 15.29 -16.34 16.57
N ALA A 296 15.40 -17.12 15.49
CA ALA A 296 15.00 -16.66 14.17
C ALA A 296 13.52 -16.20 14.18
N GLU A 297 13.27 -15.00 13.69
CA GLU A 297 11.93 -14.41 13.65
C GLU A 297 11.31 -14.58 12.27
N GLN A 298 10.00 -14.83 12.24
CA GLN A 298 9.26 -14.88 10.99
C GLN A 298 9.22 -13.51 10.35
N VAL A 299 9.43 -13.46 9.04
CA VAL A 299 9.28 -12.24 8.27
C VAL A 299 7.83 -11.75 8.40
N PRO A 300 7.61 -10.51 8.88
CA PRO A 300 6.25 -10.00 8.99
C PRO A 300 5.61 -9.89 7.61
N VAL A 301 4.36 -10.30 7.51
CA VAL A 301 3.57 -10.10 6.29
C VAL A 301 3.25 -8.61 6.18
N ASN A 302 3.66 -7.98 5.08
CA ASN A 302 3.40 -6.57 4.86
C ASN A 302 1.89 -6.27 5.00
N ARG A 303 1.55 -5.19 5.72
CA ARG A 303 0.17 -4.77 6.05
C ARG A 303 -0.60 -5.70 7.00
N VAL A 304 0.07 -6.66 7.63
CA VAL A 304 -0.52 -7.48 8.69
C VAL A 304 0.18 -7.14 10.00
N MET A 305 -0.62 -6.81 11.01
CA MET A 305 -0.16 -6.55 12.37
C MET A 305 -0.85 -7.54 13.30
N ARG A 306 -0.16 -7.98 14.35
CA ARG A 306 -0.80 -8.79 15.40
C ARG A 306 -1.83 -7.91 16.09
N LEU A 307 -3.03 -8.43 16.33
CA LEU A 307 -4.10 -7.67 16.96
C LEU A 307 -3.68 -7.10 18.34
N ALA A 308 -2.82 -7.81 19.07
CA ALA A 308 -2.26 -7.37 20.35
C ALA A 308 -1.35 -6.13 20.23
N ASP A 309 -0.76 -5.87 19.06
CA ASP A 309 0.11 -4.71 18.82
C ASP A 309 -0.70 -3.48 18.37
N VAL A 310 -2.02 -3.60 18.14
CA VAL A 310 -2.89 -2.48 17.76
C VAL A 310 -3.11 -1.58 18.97
N LYS A 311 -2.80 -0.28 18.81
CA LYS A 311 -2.99 0.73 19.87
C LYS A 311 -4.46 0.76 20.32
N LYS A 312 -4.70 0.62 21.63
CA LYS A 312 -6.02 0.84 22.23
C LYS A 312 -6.41 2.32 22.10
N VAL A 313 -7.57 2.60 21.52
CA VAL A 313 -8.08 3.97 21.29
C VAL A 313 -9.50 4.07 21.86
N ASN A 314 -9.79 5.14 22.60
CA ASN A 314 -11.16 5.47 23.00
C ASN A 314 -11.88 6.17 21.83
N ILE A 315 -12.90 5.54 21.27
CA ILE A 315 -13.65 6.05 20.12
C ILE A 315 -14.39 7.37 20.41
N TYR A 316 -14.69 7.67 21.67
CA TYR A 316 -15.37 8.90 22.06
C TYR A 316 -14.42 10.10 22.14
N GLU A 317 -13.12 9.86 22.33
CA GLU A 317 -12.08 10.89 22.44
C GLU A 317 -11.36 11.17 21.11
N ILE A 318 -11.74 10.48 20.03
CA ILE A 318 -11.12 10.78 18.74
C ILE A 318 -11.38 12.24 18.34
N PRO A 319 -10.41 12.91 17.70
CA PRO A 319 -10.59 14.28 17.23
C PRO A 319 -11.82 14.41 16.33
N LYS A 320 -12.62 15.43 16.58
CA LYS A 320 -13.82 15.77 15.79
C LYS A 320 -13.86 17.28 15.53
N LEU A 321 -14.50 17.66 14.44
CA LEU A 321 -14.87 19.04 14.14
C LEU A 321 -16.29 19.28 14.63
N ALA A 322 -16.48 20.18 15.58
CA ALA A 322 -17.82 20.62 15.97
C ALA A 322 -18.48 21.31 14.78
N THR A 323 -19.68 20.87 14.41
CA THR A 323 -20.43 21.37 13.26
C THR A 323 -21.06 22.73 13.50
N GLY A 324 -21.17 23.14 14.76
CA GLY A 324 -21.85 24.37 15.17
C GLY A 324 -23.37 24.23 15.23
N ILE A 325 -23.90 23.03 14.95
CA ILE A 325 -25.29 22.65 15.17
C ILE A 325 -25.33 21.77 16.42
N ARG A 326 -25.73 22.34 17.56
CA ARG A 326 -25.60 21.70 18.88
C ARG A 326 -26.28 20.34 18.96
N ALA A 327 -27.45 20.21 18.33
CA ALA A 327 -28.20 18.96 18.30
C ALA A 327 -27.45 17.86 17.55
N LEU A 328 -26.80 18.20 16.42
CA LEU A 328 -26.00 17.26 15.63
C LEU A 328 -24.72 16.87 16.38
N ASP A 329 -24.01 17.86 16.94
CA ASP A 329 -22.76 17.63 17.68
C ASP A 329 -22.98 16.71 18.88
N ARG A 330 -24.09 16.87 19.60
CA ARG A 330 -24.50 15.95 20.67
C ARG A 330 -24.70 14.52 20.15
N TYR A 331 -25.36 14.39 19.00
CA TYR A 331 -25.65 13.08 18.39
C TYR A 331 -24.40 12.37 17.88
N LEU A 332 -23.40 13.14 17.45
CA LEU A 332 -22.10 12.66 16.97
C LEU A 332 -21.03 12.61 18.07
N CYS A 333 -21.38 12.85 19.34
CA CYS A 333 -20.44 12.89 20.47
C CYS A 333 -19.25 13.83 20.24
N GLY A 334 -19.54 15.08 19.84
CA GLY A 334 -18.57 16.15 19.67
C GLY A 334 -18.37 16.62 18.22
N GLY A 335 -19.08 16.06 17.24
CA GLY A 335 -19.08 16.54 15.85
C GLY A 335 -18.58 15.51 14.83
N LEU A 336 -18.12 15.98 13.67
CA LEU A 336 -17.69 15.11 12.57
C LEU A 336 -16.26 14.60 12.79
N PRO A 337 -15.96 13.29 12.69
CA PRO A 337 -14.62 12.77 12.95
C PRO A 337 -13.64 12.99 11.80
N TYR A 338 -12.38 13.27 12.12
CA TYR A 338 -11.30 13.34 11.11
C TYR A 338 -10.93 11.93 10.57
N GLY A 339 -10.08 11.89 9.55
CA GLY A 339 -9.63 10.64 8.93
C GLY A 339 -10.67 10.01 7.99
N GLN A 340 -11.74 10.74 7.65
CA GLN A 340 -12.89 10.22 6.93
C GLN A 340 -13.44 11.22 5.89
N VAL A 341 -14.15 10.67 4.90
CA VAL A 341 -14.98 11.45 3.96
C VAL A 341 -16.40 11.49 4.50
N HIS A 342 -16.99 12.68 4.59
CA HIS A 342 -18.39 12.89 4.95
C HIS A 342 -19.17 13.43 3.76
N ILE A 343 -20.38 12.90 3.54
CA ILE A 343 -21.21 13.27 2.41
C ILE A 343 -22.35 14.17 2.87
N ILE A 344 -22.55 15.27 2.14
CA ILE A 344 -23.71 16.15 2.28
C ILE A 344 -24.56 15.98 1.01
N SER A 345 -25.75 15.38 1.16
CA SER A 345 -26.67 15.05 0.07
C SER A 345 -28.00 15.77 0.21
N GLY A 346 -28.75 15.91 -0.89
CA GLY A 346 -30.01 16.65 -0.96
C GLY A 346 -30.38 17.08 -2.37
N LYS A 347 -31.59 17.61 -2.59
CA LYS A 347 -32.04 18.05 -3.92
C LYS A 347 -31.30 19.31 -4.36
N ARG A 348 -31.33 19.61 -5.66
CA ARG A 348 -30.75 20.84 -6.21
C ARG A 348 -31.52 22.05 -5.64
N GLY A 349 -30.80 23.07 -5.17
CA GLY A 349 -31.41 24.28 -4.60
C GLY A 349 -31.83 24.22 -3.12
N ASP A 350 -31.53 23.12 -2.40
CA ASP A 350 -31.90 22.99 -0.98
C ASP A 350 -30.97 23.77 -0.03
N GLY A 351 -29.80 24.22 -0.50
CA GLY A 351 -28.83 24.99 0.29
C GLY A 351 -27.63 24.18 0.81
N LYS A 352 -27.32 23.03 0.20
CA LYS A 352 -26.19 22.15 0.58
C LYS A 352 -24.85 22.89 0.61
N SER A 353 -24.55 23.64 -0.44
CA SER A 353 -23.32 24.44 -0.57
C SER A 353 -23.18 25.43 0.59
N THR A 354 -24.29 26.10 0.94
CA THR A 354 -24.36 27.03 2.07
C THR A 354 -24.16 26.34 3.43
N PHE A 355 -24.73 25.15 3.61
CA PHE A 355 -24.49 24.34 4.81
C PHE A 355 -23.02 23.89 4.89
N ALA A 356 -22.45 23.42 3.78
CA ALA A 356 -21.07 22.96 3.72
C ALA A 356 -20.06 24.10 3.92
N SER A 357 -20.32 25.30 3.38
CA SER A 357 -19.49 26.48 3.63
C SER A 357 -19.53 26.91 5.09
N GLN A 358 -20.67 26.80 5.76
CA GLN A 358 -20.76 27.10 7.19
C GLN A 358 -19.93 26.14 8.05
N LEU A 359 -19.84 24.86 7.67
CA LEU A 359 -18.94 23.91 8.33
C LEU A 359 -17.47 24.33 8.19
N LEU A 360 -17.06 24.90 7.05
CA LEU A 360 -15.72 25.49 6.90
C LEU A 360 -15.51 26.69 7.82
N VAL A 361 -16.51 27.57 7.96
CA VAL A 361 -16.43 28.70 8.89
C VAL A 361 -16.22 28.21 10.33
N ASN A 362 -16.96 27.18 10.74
CA ASN A 362 -16.80 26.56 12.06
C ASN A 362 -15.44 25.87 12.22
N ALA A 363 -14.85 25.34 11.14
CA ALA A 363 -13.49 24.83 11.15
C ALA A 363 -12.44 25.94 11.34
N ILE A 364 -12.59 27.08 10.64
CA ILE A 364 -11.69 28.22 10.80
C ILE A 364 -11.74 28.76 12.25
N GLU A 365 -12.94 28.85 12.83
CA GLU A 365 -13.14 29.23 14.24
C GLU A 365 -12.46 28.25 15.22
N GLN A 366 -12.44 26.95 14.89
CA GLN A 366 -11.71 25.91 15.64
C GLN A 366 -10.21 25.84 15.26
N ASN A 367 -9.66 26.93 14.74
CA ASN A 367 -8.26 27.08 14.32
C ASN A 367 -7.79 26.04 13.29
N GLN A 368 -8.70 25.52 12.48
CA GLN A 368 -8.36 24.61 11.38
C GLN A 368 -8.15 25.39 10.09
N ARG A 369 -7.21 24.91 9.27
CA ARG A 369 -6.98 25.42 7.92
C ARG A 369 -7.84 24.63 6.94
N VAL A 370 -8.48 25.33 6.02
CA VAL A 370 -9.50 24.79 5.12
C VAL A 370 -9.13 25.00 3.66
N LEU A 371 -9.47 24.03 2.82
CA LEU A 371 -9.44 24.15 1.36
C LEU A 371 -10.85 23.96 0.81
N SER A 372 -11.29 24.83 -0.08
CA SER A 372 -12.55 24.65 -0.79
C SER A 372 -12.33 24.52 -2.28
N TYR A 373 -13.01 23.55 -2.89
CA TYR A 373 -13.26 23.45 -4.31
C TYR A 373 -14.73 23.74 -4.56
N SER A 374 -15.01 24.76 -5.38
CA SER A 374 -16.36 25.09 -5.83
C SER A 374 -16.42 25.03 -7.36
N GLY A 375 -16.91 23.91 -7.89
CA GLY A 375 -17.03 23.69 -9.34
C GLY A 375 -18.28 24.32 -9.97
N GLU A 376 -19.31 24.63 -9.17
CA GLU A 376 -20.56 25.25 -9.66
C GLU A 376 -20.57 26.79 -9.50
N LEU A 377 -19.83 27.36 -8.54
CA LEU A 377 -19.86 28.79 -8.23
C LEU A 377 -18.53 29.46 -8.59
N PRO A 378 -18.55 30.64 -9.25
CA PRO A 378 -17.34 31.46 -9.39
C PRO A 378 -16.74 31.87 -8.05
N ASN A 379 -15.43 32.07 -8.02
CA ASN A 379 -14.67 32.38 -6.80
C ASN A 379 -15.23 33.59 -6.00
N TYR A 380 -15.61 34.67 -6.67
CA TYR A 380 -16.14 35.87 -6.03
C TYR A 380 -17.51 35.62 -5.37
N LEU A 381 -18.36 34.76 -5.97
CA LEU A 381 -19.67 34.46 -5.41
C LEU A 381 -19.56 33.55 -4.20
N PHE A 382 -18.66 32.56 -4.26
CA PHE A 382 -18.31 31.74 -3.11
C PHE A 382 -17.81 32.61 -1.95
N LYS A 383 -16.89 33.55 -2.24
CA LYS A 383 -16.37 34.50 -1.24
C LYS A 383 -17.49 35.34 -0.61
N VAL A 384 -18.38 35.93 -1.41
CA VAL A 384 -19.50 36.73 -0.86
C VAL A 384 -20.37 35.89 0.06
N TRP A 385 -20.67 34.64 -0.30
CA TRP A 385 -21.55 33.80 0.52
C TRP A 385 -20.91 33.41 1.85
N ILE A 386 -19.65 32.99 1.84
CA ILE A 386 -18.96 32.63 3.09
C ILE A 386 -18.74 33.86 3.98
N ASP A 387 -18.44 35.03 3.40
CA ASP A 387 -18.27 36.27 4.15
C ASP A 387 -19.57 36.71 4.85
N LEU A 388 -20.73 36.55 4.21
CA LEU A 388 -22.03 36.84 4.84
C LEU A 388 -22.26 35.95 6.07
N GLN A 389 -21.89 34.67 5.99
CA GLN A 389 -21.99 33.72 7.10
C GLN A 389 -21.04 34.09 8.23
N ILE A 390 -19.79 34.46 7.90
CA ILE A 390 -18.80 34.91 8.87
C ILE A 390 -19.27 36.22 9.54
N ALA A 391 -19.78 37.18 8.78
CA ALA A 391 -20.20 38.48 9.28
C ALA A 391 -21.39 38.38 10.26
N GLY A 392 -22.37 37.51 9.95
CA GLY A 392 -23.59 37.37 10.74
C GLY A 392 -24.56 38.55 10.57
N GLY A 393 -25.83 38.33 10.95
CA GLY A 393 -26.93 39.24 10.60
C GLY A 393 -26.76 40.69 11.11
N LYS A 394 -26.02 40.89 12.20
CA LYS A 394 -25.73 42.22 12.78
C LYS A 394 -24.76 43.06 11.93
N ASN A 395 -23.85 42.42 11.21
CA ASN A 395 -22.81 43.08 10.43
C ASN A 395 -23.10 43.11 8.92
N VAL A 396 -24.24 42.53 8.51
CA VAL A 396 -24.76 42.59 7.14
C VAL A 396 -25.69 43.80 7.02
N MET A 397 -25.47 44.61 6.00
CA MET A 397 -26.33 45.74 5.62
C MET A 397 -27.33 45.30 4.57
N GLN A 398 -28.51 45.92 4.57
CA GLN A 398 -29.55 45.72 3.58
C GLN A 398 -29.79 47.03 2.84
N ASN A 399 -29.79 46.97 1.51
CA ASN A 399 -30.31 48.02 0.65
C ASN A 399 -31.51 47.47 -0.12
N ASP A 400 -32.53 48.29 -0.29
CA ASP A 400 -33.63 47.94 -1.18
C ASP A 400 -33.22 48.23 -2.62
N SER A 401 -33.25 47.21 -3.48
CA SER A 401 -32.94 47.39 -4.90
C SER A 401 -34.08 48.12 -5.62
N ILE A 402 -33.79 48.60 -6.83
CA ILE A 402 -34.77 49.28 -7.71
C ILE A 402 -35.98 48.36 -8.00
N SER A 403 -35.81 47.04 -7.94
CA SER A 403 -36.88 46.04 -8.12
C SER A 403 -37.64 45.68 -6.84
N GLY A 404 -37.33 46.32 -5.70
CA GLY A 404 -37.95 46.03 -4.40
C GLY A 404 -37.43 44.77 -3.70
N ALA A 405 -36.45 44.07 -4.28
CA ALA A 405 -35.79 42.93 -3.64
C ALA A 405 -34.68 43.41 -2.69
N PRO A 406 -34.53 42.84 -1.48
CA PRO A 406 -33.46 43.22 -0.58
C PRO A 406 -32.10 42.74 -1.13
N SER A 407 -31.10 43.63 -1.09
CA SER A 407 -29.71 43.34 -1.40
C SER A 407 -28.89 43.35 -0.12
N TYR A 408 -28.14 42.27 0.13
CA TYR A 408 -27.33 42.11 1.33
C TYR A 408 -25.84 42.26 1.01
N PHE A 409 -25.15 43.07 1.80
CA PHE A 409 -23.71 43.29 1.64
C PHE A 409 -23.03 43.57 2.97
N ILE A 410 -21.71 43.42 3.01
CA ILE A 410 -20.87 43.82 4.14
C ILE A 410 -20.08 45.06 3.79
N THR A 411 -19.77 45.89 4.78
CA THR A 411 -18.94 47.08 4.56
C THR A 411 -17.49 46.70 4.23
N ASN A 412 -16.75 47.58 3.55
CA ASN A 412 -15.34 47.34 3.23
C ASN A 412 -14.48 47.09 4.48
N SER A 413 -14.73 47.83 5.57
CA SER A 413 -14.00 47.64 6.83
C SER A 413 -14.30 46.29 7.48
N THR A 414 -15.55 45.83 7.44
CA THR A 414 -15.93 44.48 7.87
C THR A 414 -15.24 43.42 7.01
N SER A 415 -15.28 43.58 5.68
CA SER A 415 -14.66 42.63 4.74
C SER A 415 -13.14 42.52 4.97
N GLU A 416 -12.44 43.64 5.19
CA GLU A 416 -11.00 43.64 5.46
C GLU A 416 -10.64 42.88 6.73
N ARG A 417 -11.39 43.10 7.82
CA ARG A 417 -11.20 42.37 9.08
C ARG A 417 -11.43 40.87 8.91
N ILE A 418 -12.49 40.48 8.20
CA ILE A 418 -12.81 39.08 7.88
C ILE A 418 -11.68 38.45 7.03
N ASN A 419 -11.23 39.16 5.99
CA ASN A 419 -10.14 38.69 5.12
C ASN A 419 -8.86 38.45 5.91
N ASN A 420 -8.49 39.37 6.81
CA ASN A 420 -7.31 39.24 7.64
C ASN A 420 -7.45 38.07 8.63
N TRP A 421 -8.64 37.85 9.18
CA TRP A 421 -8.90 36.73 10.06
C TRP A 421 -8.65 35.39 9.37
N TYR A 422 -9.18 35.15 8.16
CA TYR A 422 -9.02 33.84 7.51
C TYR A 422 -7.80 33.73 6.56
N ARG A 423 -7.01 34.79 6.36
CA ARG A 423 -6.00 34.93 5.28
C ARG A 423 -5.12 33.69 5.06
N ASP A 424 -4.54 33.15 6.13
CA ASP A 424 -3.65 31.97 6.09
C ASP A 424 -4.35 30.67 6.56
N ARG A 425 -5.67 30.70 6.62
CA ARG A 425 -6.53 29.62 7.11
C ARG A 425 -7.57 29.16 6.10
N ALA A 426 -7.96 29.96 5.12
CA ALA A 426 -8.96 29.56 4.12
C ALA A 426 -8.42 29.71 2.70
N PHE A 427 -8.25 28.57 2.03
CA PHE A 427 -7.75 28.48 0.67
C PHE A 427 -8.90 28.07 -0.26
N LEU A 428 -8.89 28.62 -1.48
CA LEU A 428 -9.87 28.33 -2.51
C LEU A 428 -9.14 27.81 -3.75
N TYR A 429 -9.62 26.71 -4.30
CA TYR A 429 -9.18 26.21 -5.59
C TYR A 429 -9.70 27.15 -6.68
N ASP A 430 -8.78 27.73 -7.45
CA ASP A 430 -9.13 28.60 -8.56
C ASP A 430 -9.14 27.81 -9.88
N THR A 431 -10.34 27.57 -10.40
CA THR A 431 -10.56 26.86 -11.68
C THR A 431 -10.13 27.66 -12.91
N SER A 432 -9.81 28.96 -12.77
CA SER A 432 -9.40 29.81 -13.88
C SER A 432 -7.90 29.70 -14.22
N ILE A 433 -7.09 29.10 -13.35
CA ILE A 433 -5.65 28.95 -13.54
C ILE A 433 -5.40 27.69 -14.38
N ILE A 434 -5.20 27.86 -15.69
CA ILE A 434 -4.77 26.79 -16.60
C ILE A 434 -3.24 26.87 -16.69
N ASP A 435 -2.55 25.83 -16.22
CA ASP A 435 -1.09 25.73 -16.31
C ASP A 435 -0.68 25.60 -17.79
N SER A 436 -0.08 26.64 -18.36
CA SER A 436 0.24 26.70 -19.78
C SER A 436 1.42 25.80 -20.22
N GLU A 437 2.14 25.18 -19.27
CA GLU A 437 3.32 24.34 -19.55
C GLU A 437 3.03 22.84 -19.60
N LYS A 438 1.88 22.38 -19.06
CA LYS A 438 1.39 21.02 -19.20
C LYS A 438 0.00 21.13 -19.80
N GLY A 439 -0.23 20.61 -21.01
CA GLY A 439 -1.53 20.66 -21.70
C GLY A 439 -2.68 19.91 -21.01
N GLU A 440 -2.57 19.64 -19.70
CA GLU A 440 -3.51 18.92 -18.86
C GLU A 440 -3.77 19.75 -17.59
N THR A 441 -5.05 19.90 -17.23
CA THR A 441 -5.47 20.47 -15.94
C THR A 441 -4.82 19.70 -14.81
N ALA A 442 -4.18 20.38 -13.85
CA ALA A 442 -3.58 19.75 -12.69
C ALA A 442 -4.60 18.89 -11.92
N ASP A 443 -4.19 17.66 -11.57
CA ASP A 443 -5.04 16.68 -10.88
C ASP A 443 -5.48 17.23 -9.52
N LEU A 444 -6.80 17.28 -9.29
CA LEU A 444 -7.38 17.79 -8.04
C LEU A 444 -6.88 17.03 -6.82
N LEU A 445 -6.62 15.73 -6.93
CA LEU A 445 -6.13 14.91 -5.81
C LEU A 445 -4.71 15.31 -5.41
N ASP A 446 -3.84 15.58 -6.37
CA ASP A 446 -2.48 16.05 -6.13
C ASP A 446 -2.48 17.43 -5.44
N ILE A 447 -3.37 18.33 -5.88
CA ILE A 447 -3.51 19.66 -5.27
C ILE A 447 -4.01 19.55 -3.83
N ILE A 448 -4.93 18.62 -3.54
CA ILE A 448 -5.37 18.34 -2.18
C ILE A 448 -4.20 17.84 -1.32
N GLU A 449 -3.44 16.84 -1.79
CA GLU A 449 -2.27 16.32 -1.04
C GLU A 449 -1.22 17.42 -0.81
N GLN A 450 -0.91 18.22 -1.83
CA GLN A 450 0.02 19.34 -1.71
C GLN A 450 -0.49 20.41 -0.72
N SER A 451 -1.78 20.72 -0.73
CA SER A 451 -2.36 21.72 0.19
C SER A 451 -2.33 21.24 1.64
N ILE A 452 -2.56 19.94 1.87
CA ILE A 452 -2.42 19.31 3.19
C ILE A 452 -0.96 19.42 3.65
N MET A 453 0.01 19.06 2.80
CA MET A 453 1.42 19.03 3.16
C MET A 453 2.04 20.43 3.33
N GLN A 454 1.74 21.35 2.42
CA GLN A 454 2.36 22.68 2.36
C GLN A 454 1.69 23.67 3.31
N TYR A 455 0.36 23.70 3.30
CA TYR A 455 -0.41 24.68 4.06
C TYR A 455 -0.99 24.10 5.35
N GLY A 456 -0.84 22.80 5.63
CA GLY A 456 -1.41 22.17 6.83
C GLY A 456 -2.93 22.18 6.84
N VAL A 457 -3.56 22.08 5.66
CA VAL A 457 -5.02 22.00 5.53
C VAL A 457 -5.53 20.73 6.22
N ARG A 458 -6.56 20.86 7.06
CA ARG A 458 -7.20 19.74 7.77
C ARG A 458 -8.66 19.51 7.43
N VAL A 459 -9.34 20.47 6.82
CA VAL A 459 -10.73 20.33 6.37
C VAL A 459 -10.85 20.74 4.91
N ILE A 460 -11.29 19.82 4.06
CA ILE A 460 -11.42 20.02 2.62
C ILE A 460 -12.89 19.96 2.25
N LEU A 461 -13.40 20.94 1.50
CA LEU A 461 -14.73 20.92 0.91
C LEU A 461 -14.65 20.72 -0.59
N LEU A 462 -15.33 19.71 -1.12
CA LEU A 462 -15.51 19.45 -2.54
C LEU A 462 -16.98 19.63 -2.93
N ASP A 463 -17.29 20.75 -3.60
CA ASP A 463 -18.63 21.07 -4.05
C ASP A 463 -18.65 21.38 -5.56
N ASN A 464 -19.08 20.48 -6.45
CA ASN A 464 -19.76 19.22 -6.22
C ASN A 464 -18.95 18.02 -6.73
N LEU A 465 -19.18 16.83 -6.17
CA LEU A 465 -18.61 15.55 -6.60
C LEU A 465 -18.52 15.41 -8.13
N MET A 466 -19.59 15.73 -8.85
CA MET A 466 -19.63 15.57 -10.32
C MET A 466 -18.53 16.37 -11.02
N THR A 467 -18.39 17.65 -10.66
CA THR A 467 -17.38 18.54 -11.25
C THR A 467 -15.97 18.23 -10.74
N ALA A 468 -15.84 17.67 -9.54
CA ALA A 468 -14.55 17.29 -8.99
C ALA A 468 -13.94 16.10 -9.74
N ILE A 469 -14.78 15.17 -10.21
CA ILE A 469 -14.36 14.00 -10.99
C ILE A 469 -13.86 14.38 -12.38
N ASP A 470 -14.44 15.43 -12.99
CA ASP A 470 -14.00 15.90 -14.31
C ASP A 470 -12.55 16.45 -14.29
N LEU A 471 -12.02 16.75 -13.10
CA LEU A 471 -10.63 17.18 -12.86
C LEU A 471 -9.70 16.02 -12.47
N ASP A 472 -10.20 14.78 -12.35
CA ASP A 472 -9.36 13.58 -12.21
C ASP A 472 -8.73 13.27 -13.58
N SER A 473 -7.42 13.05 -13.59
CA SER A 473 -6.65 12.77 -14.81
C SER A 473 -7.04 11.43 -15.46
N GLU A 474 -7.61 10.50 -14.69
CA GLU A 474 -8.04 9.18 -15.15
C GLU A 474 -9.47 9.18 -15.73
N ARG A 475 -9.60 9.02 -17.05
CA ARG A 475 -10.90 8.85 -17.74
C ARG A 475 -11.26 7.37 -17.93
N TYR A 476 -12.41 6.96 -17.39
CA TYR A 476 -12.94 5.60 -17.53
C TYR A 476 -14.21 5.56 -18.38
N SER A 477 -14.57 4.37 -18.90
CA SER A 477 -15.75 4.18 -19.76
C SER A 477 -17.08 4.23 -19.00
N ASP A 478 -17.09 3.84 -17.72
CA ASP A 478 -18.27 3.90 -16.85
C ASP A 478 -18.14 5.02 -15.81
N LYS A 479 -19.07 5.98 -15.86
CA LYS A 479 -19.13 7.14 -14.97
C LYS A 479 -19.36 6.75 -13.50
N TYR A 480 -20.05 5.64 -13.22
CA TYR A 480 -20.31 5.21 -11.84
C TYR A 480 -19.08 4.54 -11.21
N ASP A 481 -18.31 3.76 -11.97
CA ASP A 481 -17.03 3.21 -11.52
C ASP A 481 -16.03 4.35 -11.23
N GLN A 482 -15.96 5.34 -12.13
CA GLN A 482 -15.11 6.51 -11.95
C GLN A 482 -15.43 7.27 -10.65
N GLN A 483 -16.72 7.49 -10.35
CA GLN A 483 -17.15 8.10 -9.09
C GLN A 483 -16.70 7.29 -7.86
N SER A 484 -16.88 5.97 -7.90
CA SER A 484 -16.53 5.05 -6.80
C SER A 484 -15.03 5.10 -6.51
N ARG A 485 -14.21 5.05 -7.57
CA ARG A 485 -12.75 5.11 -7.46
C ARG A 485 -12.26 6.46 -6.94
N PHE A 486 -12.85 7.55 -7.42
CA PHE A 486 -12.49 8.90 -6.96
C PHE A 486 -12.75 9.05 -5.45
N VAL A 487 -13.93 8.64 -4.97
CA VAL A 487 -14.25 8.66 -3.52
C VAL A 487 -13.35 7.70 -2.73
N TYR A 488 -12.99 6.55 -3.29
CA TYR A 488 -12.02 5.64 -2.68
C TYR A 488 -10.63 6.28 -2.53
N LYS A 489 -10.13 7.00 -3.55
CA LYS A 489 -8.87 7.77 -3.49
C LYS A 489 -8.95 8.83 -2.39
N LEU A 490 -10.03 9.61 -2.32
CA LEU A 490 -10.27 10.59 -1.25
C LEU A 490 -10.28 9.95 0.14
N THR A 491 -10.89 8.78 0.29
CA THR A 491 -10.93 8.06 1.58
C THR A 491 -9.52 7.65 2.03
N ARG A 492 -8.66 7.26 1.09
CA ARG A 492 -7.24 6.97 1.39
C ARG A 492 -6.47 8.21 1.80
N ILE A 493 -6.70 9.35 1.14
CA ILE A 493 -6.10 10.64 1.51
C ILE A 493 -6.55 11.04 2.93
N ALA A 494 -7.85 11.01 3.19
CA ALA A 494 -8.42 11.34 4.50
C ALA A 494 -7.78 10.51 5.61
N LEU A 495 -7.71 9.19 5.44
CA LEU A 495 -7.11 8.27 6.41
C LEU A 495 -5.60 8.45 6.57
N LYS A 496 -4.86 8.63 5.45
CA LYS A 496 -3.40 8.77 5.44
C LYS A 496 -2.93 10.02 6.17
N PHE A 497 -3.65 11.13 6.02
CA PHE A 497 -3.25 12.44 6.55
C PHE A 497 -4.08 12.89 7.77
N ASP A 498 -5.02 12.07 8.25
CA ASP A 498 -5.97 12.42 9.32
C ASP A 498 -6.70 13.76 9.08
N VAL A 499 -7.21 13.92 7.86
CA VAL A 499 -7.97 15.10 7.44
C VAL A 499 -9.45 14.78 7.25
N MET A 500 -10.28 15.82 7.31
CA MET A 500 -11.71 15.73 7.04
C MET A 500 -12.00 16.17 5.61
N ILE A 501 -12.73 15.36 4.86
CA ILE A 501 -13.19 15.73 3.51
C ILE A 501 -14.72 15.78 3.50
N LEU A 502 -15.27 16.97 3.27
CA LEU A 502 -16.69 17.22 3.06
C LEU A 502 -16.99 17.15 1.57
N LEU A 503 -17.84 16.22 1.17
CA LEU A 503 -18.19 15.99 -0.22
C LEU A 503 -19.68 16.30 -0.45
N VAL A 504 -19.97 17.30 -1.27
CA VAL A 504 -21.34 17.62 -1.65
C VAL A 504 -21.75 16.78 -2.84
N ALA A 505 -22.87 16.07 -2.71
CA ALA A 505 -23.46 15.25 -3.75
C ALA A 505 -24.94 15.61 -3.96
N HIS A 506 -25.44 15.46 -5.17
CA HIS A 506 -26.87 15.64 -5.47
C HIS A 506 -27.63 14.32 -5.27
N ARG A 507 -28.95 14.35 -5.07
CA ARG A 507 -29.80 13.14 -5.06
C ARG A 507 -30.24 12.73 -6.48
N ARG A 508 -30.42 11.42 -6.71
CA ARG A 508 -30.98 10.87 -7.95
C ARG A 508 -32.45 11.32 -8.10
N LYS A 509 -32.89 11.61 -9.33
CA LYS A 509 -34.25 12.13 -9.59
C LYS A 509 -35.37 11.07 -9.51
N ASN A 510 -35.06 9.77 -9.53
CA ASN A 510 -36.05 8.70 -9.74
C ASN A 510 -35.92 7.53 -8.74
N GLY A 511 -36.16 7.76 -7.44
CA GLY A 511 -36.25 6.70 -6.44
C GLY A 511 -37.67 6.54 -5.91
N TYR A 512 -38.27 5.36 -6.05
CA TYR A 512 -39.47 4.93 -5.29
C TYR A 512 -39.10 4.44 -3.87
N SER A 513 -37.82 4.51 -3.48
CA SER A 513 -37.30 4.09 -2.18
C SER A 513 -37.40 5.23 -1.17
N SER A 514 -37.83 4.93 0.06
CA SER A 514 -37.81 5.87 1.19
C SER A 514 -36.42 5.97 1.84
N ASP A 515 -35.44 5.16 1.43
CA ASP A 515 -34.09 5.15 2.00
C ASP A 515 -33.18 6.16 1.31
N MET A 516 -32.83 7.22 2.03
CA MET A 516 -31.98 8.31 1.55
C MET A 516 -30.57 7.86 1.15
N ASN A 517 -30.08 6.73 1.66
CA ASN A 517 -28.77 6.18 1.30
C ASN A 517 -28.76 5.62 -0.13
N ASP A 518 -29.89 5.11 -0.62
CA ASP A 518 -30.09 4.70 -2.02
C ASP A 518 -30.31 5.94 -2.94
N GLU A 519 -30.68 7.05 -2.31
CA GLU A 519 -30.93 8.41 -2.77
C GLU A 519 -29.77 9.16 -3.46
N VAL A 520 -28.52 8.90 -3.06
CA VAL A 520 -27.35 9.73 -3.41
C VAL A 520 -26.94 9.50 -4.88
N MET A 521 -26.64 10.56 -5.65
CA MET A 521 -26.11 10.44 -7.01
C MET A 521 -24.71 9.82 -7.00
N GLY A 522 -24.69 8.49 -7.10
CA GLY A 522 -23.55 7.69 -7.51
C GLY A 522 -23.82 6.19 -7.32
N SER A 523 -22.82 5.33 -7.46
CA SER A 523 -22.97 3.92 -7.09
C SER A 523 -23.29 3.81 -5.59
N GLY A 524 -23.95 2.72 -5.16
CA GLY A 524 -24.09 2.43 -3.73
C GLY A 524 -22.74 2.33 -3.00
N ASP A 525 -21.63 2.25 -3.73
CA ASP A 525 -20.28 2.17 -3.18
C ASP A 525 -19.79 3.50 -2.58
N ILE A 526 -20.26 4.65 -3.08
CA ILE A 526 -19.86 5.96 -2.54
C ILE A 526 -20.33 6.11 -1.09
N THR A 527 -21.57 5.69 -0.81
CA THR A 527 -22.11 5.72 0.55
C THR A 527 -21.40 4.71 1.44
N ASN A 528 -20.91 3.59 0.90
CA ASN A 528 -20.11 2.59 1.63
C ASN A 528 -18.77 3.17 2.13
N TYR A 529 -18.11 4.02 1.36
CA TYR A 529 -16.84 4.66 1.75
C TYR A 529 -17.02 5.78 2.78
N ALA A 530 -18.16 6.49 2.76
CA ALA A 530 -18.41 7.60 3.66
C ALA A 530 -18.43 7.19 5.15
N GLY A 531 -17.88 8.06 5.98
CA GLY A 531 -17.92 7.98 7.44
C GLY A 531 -19.26 8.44 8.02
N VAL A 532 -19.72 9.61 7.58
CA VAL A 532 -20.99 10.22 7.97
C VAL A 532 -21.73 10.67 6.71
N ILE A 533 -23.04 10.45 6.67
CA ILE A 533 -23.90 10.94 5.58
C ILE A 533 -24.99 11.82 6.18
N LEU A 534 -25.00 13.06 5.72
CA LEU A 534 -25.95 14.09 6.10
C LEU A 534 -26.86 14.42 4.91
N GLY A 535 -28.17 14.32 5.11
CA GLY A 535 -29.18 14.69 4.13
C GLY A 535 -29.79 16.04 4.48
N TYR A 536 -29.54 17.07 3.69
CA TYR A 536 -30.08 18.42 3.89
C TYR A 536 -31.15 18.73 2.84
N ASN A 537 -32.42 18.79 3.26
CA ASN A 537 -33.56 18.85 2.34
C ASN A 537 -34.58 19.91 2.74
N ARG A 538 -35.30 20.43 1.76
CA ARG A 538 -36.59 21.10 1.97
C ARG A 538 -37.66 20.05 2.31
N ASP A 539 -38.58 20.43 3.19
CA ASP A 539 -39.77 19.64 3.52
C ASP A 539 -40.98 20.54 3.31
N ASP A 540 -41.95 20.09 2.51
CA ASP A 540 -43.13 20.88 2.13
C ASP A 540 -44.05 21.18 3.34
N LYS A 541 -43.83 20.49 4.47
CA LYS A 541 -44.55 20.71 5.73
C LYS A 541 -43.88 21.73 6.66
N LEU A 542 -42.66 22.16 6.36
CA LEU A 542 -41.91 23.14 7.14
C LEU A 542 -42.05 24.54 6.54
N GLU A 543 -41.67 25.55 7.30
CA GLU A 543 -41.64 26.93 6.81
C GLU A 543 -40.60 27.09 5.66
N ASN A 544 -40.79 28.08 4.79
CA ASN A 544 -39.94 28.27 3.61
C ASN A 544 -38.45 28.53 3.95
N ASN A 545 -38.18 29.10 5.13
CA ASN A 545 -36.86 29.32 5.69
C ASN A 545 -36.33 28.12 6.49
N GLN A 546 -37.07 27.02 6.59
CA GLN A 546 -36.66 25.83 7.36
C GLN A 546 -36.19 24.70 6.45
N ARG A 547 -35.22 23.95 6.93
CA ARG A 547 -34.67 22.75 6.29
C ARG A 547 -34.57 21.63 7.29
N LYS A 548 -34.64 20.40 6.77
CA LYS A 548 -34.52 19.19 7.55
C LYS A 548 -33.15 18.57 7.31
N LEU A 549 -32.36 18.43 8.38
CA LEU A 549 -31.06 17.76 8.36
C LEU A 549 -31.18 16.35 8.93
N ILE A 550 -30.95 15.35 8.10
CA ILE A 550 -31.12 13.94 8.43
C ILE A 550 -29.74 13.28 8.52
N LEU A 551 -29.52 12.47 9.56
CA LEU A 551 -28.29 11.68 9.72
C LEU A 551 -28.58 10.23 9.31
N THR A 552 -28.14 9.85 8.12
CA THR A 552 -28.48 8.55 7.51
C THR A 552 -27.37 7.50 7.65
N LYS A 553 -26.15 7.93 7.99
CA LYS A 553 -25.03 7.06 8.32
C LYS A 553 -24.09 7.71 9.33
N ASN A 554 -23.62 6.92 10.30
CA ASN A 554 -22.56 7.28 11.24
C ASN A 554 -21.70 6.05 11.52
N ARG A 555 -20.52 5.95 10.89
CA ARG A 555 -19.65 4.77 10.98
C ARG A 555 -19.02 4.58 12.35
N LEU A 556 -18.75 5.66 13.07
CA LEU A 556 -18.03 5.63 14.34
C LEU A 556 -18.91 5.09 15.48
N ILE A 557 -20.13 5.63 15.59
CA ILE A 557 -21.01 5.38 16.75
C ILE A 557 -22.23 4.52 16.36
N GLY A 558 -22.59 4.46 15.07
CA GLY A 558 -23.76 3.71 14.59
C GLY A 558 -25.11 4.38 14.84
N LYS A 559 -25.16 5.49 15.59
CA LYS A 559 -26.40 6.24 15.86
C LYS A 559 -26.86 7.03 14.63
N LEU A 560 -28.13 6.86 14.25
CA LEU A 560 -28.78 7.51 13.11
C LEU A 560 -29.92 8.42 13.59
N ASN A 561 -30.24 9.46 12.84
CA ASN A 561 -31.44 10.29 13.07
C ASN A 561 -32.18 10.51 11.76
N THR A 562 -33.11 9.61 11.45
CA THR A 562 -33.97 9.66 10.25
C THR A 562 -35.14 10.64 10.42
N GLU A 563 -35.57 10.91 11.65
CA GLU A 563 -36.58 11.91 11.97
C GLU A 563 -36.11 13.33 11.67
N GLY A 564 -34.79 13.56 11.68
CA GLY A 564 -34.11 14.77 11.26
C GLY A 564 -34.16 15.92 12.27
N PHE A 565 -33.17 16.79 12.19
CA PHE A 565 -33.12 18.06 12.92
C PHE A 565 -33.76 19.15 12.06
N ILE A 566 -34.67 19.93 12.63
CA ILE A 566 -35.23 21.13 11.98
C ILE A 566 -34.22 22.26 12.17
N LEU A 567 -33.80 22.86 11.06
CA LEU A 567 -32.85 23.97 11.02
C LEU A 567 -33.49 25.16 10.33
N ASP A 568 -33.39 26.33 10.95
CA ASP A 568 -33.78 27.61 10.40
C ASP A 568 -32.65 28.21 9.56
N TYR A 569 -33.02 28.98 8.55
CA TYR A 569 -32.11 29.69 7.65
C TYR A 569 -32.35 31.20 7.73
N ASP A 570 -31.35 31.95 8.16
CA ASP A 570 -31.37 33.41 8.15
C ASP A 570 -31.00 33.93 6.74
N GLU A 571 -31.96 34.53 6.05
CA GLU A 571 -31.77 34.99 4.67
C GLU A 571 -30.67 36.06 4.54
N LYS A 572 -30.58 36.93 5.56
CA LYS A 572 -29.67 38.07 5.60
C LYS A 572 -28.21 37.63 5.67
N SER A 573 -27.86 36.77 6.63
CA SER A 573 -26.48 36.28 6.84
C SER A 573 -26.19 34.92 6.20
N LYS A 574 -27.20 34.25 5.67
CA LYS A 574 -27.12 32.87 5.16
C LYS A 574 -26.73 31.84 6.21
N ARG A 575 -26.85 32.17 7.51
CA ARG A 575 -26.57 31.25 8.62
C ARG A 575 -27.70 30.25 8.77
N ILE A 576 -27.31 29.01 9.05
CA ILE A 576 -28.18 27.88 9.36
C ILE A 576 -28.02 27.57 10.84
N PHE A 577 -29.12 27.43 11.56
CA PHE A 577 -29.08 27.20 13.01
C PHE A 577 -30.26 26.32 13.44
N GLY A 578 -30.06 25.50 14.46
CA GLY A 578 -31.10 24.67 15.05
C GLY A 578 -31.60 25.21 16.38
N MET A 579 -32.50 24.44 16.99
CA MET A 579 -33.01 24.74 18.32
C MET A 579 -31.88 24.80 19.36
N GLY A 580 -31.71 25.96 19.99
CA GLY A 580 -30.70 26.19 21.02
C GLY A 580 -29.33 26.64 20.51
N ASP A 581 -29.19 26.90 19.21
CA ASP A 581 -28.02 27.53 18.61
C ASP A 581 -28.16 29.07 18.63
N ASP A 582 -27.04 29.79 18.73
CA ASP A 582 -27.02 31.26 18.66
C ASP A 582 -26.79 31.73 17.22
N VAL A 583 -27.84 32.20 16.54
CA VAL A 583 -27.75 32.78 15.20
C VAL A 583 -26.82 34.00 15.13
N ASN A 584 -26.66 34.72 16.25
CA ASN A 584 -25.81 35.90 16.37
C ASN A 584 -24.43 35.57 16.96
N ARG A 585 -24.02 34.30 16.95
CA ARG A 585 -22.71 33.87 17.41
C ARG A 585 -21.61 34.71 16.74
N LYS A 586 -20.67 35.18 17.55
CA LYS A 586 -19.50 35.92 17.08
C LYS A 586 -18.36 34.97 16.75
N TYR A 587 -17.73 35.20 15.60
CA TYR A 587 -16.49 34.53 15.23
C TYR A 587 -15.28 35.37 15.64
N GLY A 588 -14.09 34.79 15.60
CA GLY A 588 -12.86 35.43 16.06
C GLY A 588 -12.55 36.78 15.42
N TRP A 589 -13.03 37.07 14.19
CA TRP A 589 -12.83 38.37 13.54
C TRP A 589 -13.50 39.55 14.28
N GLU A 590 -14.55 39.27 15.07
CA GLU A 590 -15.26 40.27 15.87
C GLU A 590 -14.59 40.54 17.22
N ARG A 591 -13.67 39.66 17.65
CA ARG A 591 -12.96 39.81 18.92
C ARG A 591 -11.82 40.83 18.74
N PRO A 592 -11.57 41.72 19.72
CA PRO A 592 -10.41 42.60 19.67
C PRO A 592 -9.11 41.78 19.72
N ASP A 593 -8.05 42.25 19.07
CA ASP A 593 -6.76 41.55 18.88
C ASP A 593 -5.98 41.20 20.18
N ASN A 594 -6.57 41.40 21.36
CA ASN A 594 -6.01 41.04 22.66
C ASN A 594 -6.92 40.04 23.39
N SER A 595 -6.85 38.78 22.99
CA SER A 595 -7.07 37.65 23.91
C SER A 595 -6.48 36.39 23.28
N ASP A 596 -5.31 35.97 23.77
CA ASP A 596 -4.91 34.55 23.79
C ASP A 596 -5.92 33.80 24.66
N ASP A 597 -7.13 33.62 24.13
CA ASP A 597 -8.17 32.83 24.74
C ASP A 597 -8.21 31.53 23.94
N THR A 598 -7.48 30.54 24.45
CA THR A 598 -7.67 29.14 24.08
C THR A 598 -9.16 28.87 24.22
N GLY A 599 -9.86 28.76 23.10
CA GLY A 599 -11.31 28.61 23.08
C GLY A 599 -11.72 27.40 23.90
N ASP A 600 -12.08 27.64 25.15
CA ASP A 600 -12.87 26.75 25.97
C ASP A 600 -14.25 26.65 25.31
N PHE A 601 -14.33 25.78 24.30
CA PHE A 601 -15.50 24.93 24.26
C PHE A 601 -15.46 24.17 25.58
N GLU A 602 -16.41 24.45 26.47
CA GLU A 602 -16.70 23.53 27.57
C GLU A 602 -16.80 22.13 26.97
N GLN A 603 -15.73 21.34 27.14
CA GLN A 603 -15.85 19.91 27.17
C GLN A 603 -16.90 19.68 28.23
N ILE A 604 -18.06 19.18 27.82
CA ILE A 604 -18.99 18.59 28.78
C ILE A 604 -18.19 17.46 29.41
N SER A 605 -17.60 17.71 30.57
CA SER A 605 -17.04 16.66 31.40
C SER A 605 -18.22 15.75 31.72
N LEU A 606 -18.26 14.58 31.09
CA LEU A 606 -19.02 13.47 31.62
C LEU A 606 -18.36 13.20 32.97
N GLY A 607 -19.03 13.63 34.04
CA GLY A 607 -18.52 13.54 35.40
C GLY A 607 -18.03 12.12 35.70
N ASP A 608 -16.91 12.08 36.41
CA ASP A 608 -16.39 10.89 37.06
C ASP A 608 -17.48 10.26 37.93
N GLU A 609 -17.91 9.06 37.55
CA GLU A 609 -18.31 7.94 38.42
C GLU A 609 -18.98 6.86 37.56
N TYR A 610 -18.15 5.99 36.98
CA TYR A 610 -18.54 4.61 36.74
C TYR A 610 -17.39 3.73 37.20
N ASP A 611 -17.48 3.32 38.47
CA ASP A 611 -16.81 2.13 38.95
C ASP A 611 -17.01 1.01 37.93
N ILE A 612 -15.91 0.45 37.45
CA ILE A 612 -15.87 -0.77 36.65
C ILE A 612 -15.90 -1.90 37.69
N PRO A 613 -17.03 -2.60 37.93
CA PRO A 613 -16.95 -3.86 38.61
C PRO A 613 -16.35 -4.86 37.63
N PHE A 614 -15.64 -5.85 38.17
CA PHE A 614 -15.01 -7.00 37.50
C PHE A 614 -13.50 -6.86 37.30
N ASP A 615 -12.81 -7.38 38.32
CA ASP A 615 -11.55 -8.13 38.25
C ASP A 615 -11.34 -8.92 36.95
#